data_AF-A0A2R6Y513-F1
#
_entry.id   AF-A0A2R6Y513-F1
#
_cell.length_a   1.000
_cell.length_b   1.000
_cell.length_c   1.000
_cell.angle_alpha   90.00
_cell.angle_beta   90.00
_cell.angle_gamma   90.00
#
_symmetry.space_group_name_H-M   'P 1'
#
loop_
_entity.id
_entity.type
_entity.pdbx_description
1 polymer ?
#
loop_
_entity_poly.entity_id
_entity_poly.type
_entity_poly.pdbx_seq_one_letter_code
_entity_poly.pdbx_strand_id
1 'polypeptide(L)'
;MSFIDMIKSDLLNVDRIDVQFADGNKMSITDPKTIQDIISQIRSLRLRETNSKGVGYLYFLDLKEGDKTYRFDSSLTFDGKTYEAIDDSVKELNDFIIKMGKDKIPDLLPGVEDSQGYQPASKRYQFT
;
A
#
# COMPACT_ATOMS: atom_id res chain seq x y z
N MET A 1 -8.26 -1.57 -14.86
CA MET A 1 -8.70 -0.24 -14.38
C MET A 1 -7.62 0.34 -13.49
N SER A 2 -7.68 1.64 -13.21
CA SER A 2 -6.79 2.27 -12.23
C SER A 2 -7.57 2.71 -10.99
N PHE A 3 -6.87 2.99 -9.89
CA PHE A 3 -7.49 3.54 -8.68
C PHE A 3 -8.16 4.89 -8.93
N ILE A 4 -7.52 5.77 -9.71
CA ILE A 4 -8.04 7.12 -10.00
C ILE A 4 -9.37 7.09 -10.77
N ASP A 5 -9.57 6.09 -11.64
CA ASP A 5 -10.84 5.86 -12.34
C ASP A 5 -11.97 5.54 -11.35
N MET A 6 -11.65 4.79 -10.29
CA MET A 6 -12.63 4.33 -9.30
C MET A 6 -13.06 5.45 -8.36
N ILE A 7 -12.12 6.27 -7.90
CA ILE A 7 -12.40 7.40 -7.00
C ILE A 7 -12.80 8.67 -7.74
N LYS A 8 -12.73 8.68 -9.07
CA LYS A 8 -13.05 9.82 -9.94
C LYS A 8 -12.25 11.08 -9.56
N SER A 9 -10.96 10.92 -9.27
CA SER A 9 -10.02 12.00 -8.97
C SER A 9 -8.62 11.65 -9.46
N ASP A 10 -7.92 12.63 -10.03
CA ASP A 10 -6.52 12.51 -10.47
C ASP A 10 -5.51 12.69 -9.32
N LEU A 11 -5.98 13.02 -8.10
CA LEU A 11 -5.17 13.20 -6.88
C LEU A 11 -4.05 14.24 -7.03
N LEU A 12 -4.30 15.30 -7.81
CA LEU A 12 -3.26 16.28 -8.16
C LEU A 12 -2.87 17.20 -7.00
N ASN A 13 -3.79 17.45 -6.05
CA ASN A 13 -3.59 18.41 -4.97
C ASN A 13 -3.59 17.74 -3.59
N VAL A 14 -3.12 16.50 -3.50
CA VAL A 14 -2.94 15.84 -2.20
C VAL A 14 -1.85 16.57 -1.40
N ASP A 15 -2.20 17.05 -0.21
CA ASP A 15 -1.32 17.84 0.65
C ASP A 15 -0.91 17.10 1.93
N ARG A 16 -1.64 16.03 2.28
CA ARG A 16 -1.34 15.14 3.39
C ARG A 16 -1.78 13.71 3.08
N ILE A 17 -1.00 12.75 3.54
CA ILE A 17 -1.41 11.34 3.59
C ILE A 17 -1.37 10.89 5.06
N ASP A 18 -2.51 10.48 5.59
CA ASP A 18 -2.58 9.86 6.91
C ASP A 18 -2.55 8.33 6.74
N VAL A 19 -1.56 7.68 7.33
CA VAL A 19 -1.38 6.23 7.28
C VAL A 19 -1.89 5.62 8.59
N GLN A 20 -2.74 4.61 8.48
CA GLN A 20 -3.16 3.77 9.60
C GLN A 20 -2.77 2.33 9.34
N PHE A 21 -1.84 1.80 10.12
CA PHE A 21 -1.39 0.42 10.03
C PHE A 21 -2.34 -0.54 10.75
N ALA A 22 -2.33 -1.81 10.36
CA ALA A 22 -3.22 -2.85 10.88
C ALA A 22 -2.99 -3.19 12.36
N ASP A 23 -1.79 -2.91 12.89
CA ASP A 23 -1.47 -3.01 14.32
C ASP A 23 -1.97 -1.81 15.15
N GLY A 24 -2.62 -0.83 14.51
CA GLY A 24 -3.17 0.36 15.14
C GLY A 24 -2.22 1.56 15.15
N ASN A 25 -0.95 1.39 14.77
CA ASN A 25 -0.02 2.51 14.65
C ASN A 25 -0.46 3.47 13.54
N LYS A 26 -0.10 4.75 13.70
CA LYS A 26 -0.47 5.80 12.74
C LYS A 26 0.71 6.72 12.48
N MET A 27 0.78 7.24 11.27
CA MET A 27 1.70 8.32 10.92
C MET A 27 1.08 9.25 9.89
N SER A 28 1.54 10.49 9.85
CA SER A 28 1.17 11.45 8.80
C SER A 28 2.39 11.77 7.93
N ILE A 29 2.14 11.93 6.64
CA ILE A 29 3.12 12.32 5.63
C ILE A 29 2.68 13.67 5.08
N THR A 30 3.54 14.67 5.26
CA THR A 30 3.33 16.05 4.81
C THR A 30 4.47 16.57 3.93
N ASP A 31 5.51 15.74 3.69
CA ASP A 31 6.60 16.09 2.78
C ASP A 31 6.12 16.01 1.32
N PRO A 32 6.14 17.10 0.55
CA PRO A 32 5.57 17.13 -0.79
C PRO A 32 6.19 16.12 -1.76
N LYS A 33 7.51 15.90 -1.67
CA LYS A 33 8.19 14.95 -2.54
C LYS A 33 7.73 13.52 -2.25
N THR A 34 7.70 13.16 -0.97
CA THR A 34 7.22 11.84 -0.53
C THR A 34 5.76 11.61 -0.92
N ILE A 35 4.90 12.63 -0.78
CA ILE A 35 3.51 12.56 -1.23
C ILE A 35 3.44 12.28 -2.74
N GLN A 36 4.16 13.05 -3.55
CA GLN A 36 4.17 12.87 -5.00
C GLN A 36 4.69 11.49 -5.42
N ASP A 37 5.70 10.96 -4.73
CA ASP A 37 6.23 9.61 -4.99
C ASP A 37 5.16 8.53 -4.71
N ILE A 38 4.42 8.64 -3.59
CA ILE A 38 3.33 7.71 -3.24
C ILE A 38 2.17 7.82 -4.24
N ILE A 39 1.73 9.05 -4.54
CA ILE A 39 0.63 9.29 -5.47
C ILE A 39 0.98 8.77 -6.87
N SER A 40 2.23 8.95 -7.32
CA SER A 40 2.70 8.42 -8.61
C SER A 40 2.62 6.89 -8.67
N GLN A 41 3.03 6.21 -7.61
CA GLN A 41 2.89 4.75 -7.51
C GLN A 41 1.42 4.32 -7.54
N ILE A 42 0.55 4.96 -6.75
CA ILE A 42 -0.90 4.67 -6.72
C ILE A 42 -1.54 4.87 -8.11
N ARG A 43 -1.18 5.95 -8.81
CA ARG A 43 -1.69 6.25 -10.17
C ARG A 43 -1.22 5.23 -11.20
N SER A 44 -0.07 4.62 -10.99
CA SER A 44 0.49 3.62 -11.90
C SER A 44 -0.15 2.24 -11.78
N LEU A 45 -0.89 1.99 -10.69
CA LEU A 45 -1.47 0.68 -10.40
C LEU A 45 -2.46 0.23 -11.48
N ARG A 46 -2.25 -0.99 -11.97
CA ARG A 46 -3.14 -1.65 -12.91
C ARG A 46 -3.89 -2.77 -12.19
N LEU A 47 -5.19 -2.56 -12.02
CA LEU A 47 -6.05 -3.41 -11.22
C LEU A 47 -7.05 -4.17 -12.10
N ARG A 48 -7.35 -5.41 -11.69
CA ARG A 48 -8.49 -6.19 -12.20
C ARG A 48 -9.36 -6.65 -11.04
N GLU A 49 -10.67 -6.64 -11.24
CA GLU A 49 -11.64 -7.13 -10.25
C GLU A 49 -11.47 -8.63 -10.08
N THR A 50 -11.62 -9.11 -8.84
CA THR A 50 -11.48 -10.54 -8.51
C THR A 50 -12.49 -10.96 -7.45
N ASN A 51 -12.86 -12.24 -7.48
CA ASN A 51 -13.71 -12.87 -6.47
C ASN A 51 -12.89 -13.52 -5.34
N SER A 52 -11.55 -13.45 -5.41
CA SER A 52 -10.71 -13.90 -4.30
C SER A 52 -10.95 -13.00 -3.08
N LYS A 53 -11.08 -13.61 -1.91
CA LYS A 53 -11.12 -12.85 -0.66
C LYS A 53 -9.70 -12.41 -0.33
N GLY A 54 -9.49 -11.10 -0.17
CA GLY A 54 -8.22 -10.56 0.28
C GLY A 54 -7.84 -11.10 1.66
N VAL A 55 -6.55 -11.33 1.86
CA VAL A 55 -5.99 -11.81 3.13
C VAL A 55 -5.70 -10.64 4.07
N GLY A 56 -6.75 -9.98 4.57
CA GLY A 56 -6.62 -8.82 5.46
C GLY A 56 -5.93 -7.62 4.80
N TYR A 57 -5.77 -6.53 5.57
CA TYR A 57 -5.06 -5.32 5.14
C TYR A 57 -3.82 -5.10 6.02
N LEU A 58 -2.80 -4.47 5.46
CA LEU A 58 -1.57 -4.06 6.16
C LEU A 58 -1.67 -2.61 6.67
N TYR A 59 -2.29 -1.75 5.87
CA TYR A 59 -2.54 -0.35 6.18
C TYR A 59 -3.69 0.23 5.34
N PHE A 60 -4.17 1.39 5.78
CA PHE A 60 -4.96 2.34 5.01
C PHE A 60 -4.16 3.61 4.76
N LEU A 61 -4.33 4.22 3.58
CA LEU A 61 -3.87 5.58 3.29
C LEU A 61 -5.10 6.47 3.10
N ASP A 62 -5.24 7.50 3.94
CA ASP A 62 -6.20 8.57 3.74
C ASP A 62 -5.51 9.72 3.01
N LEU A 63 -5.75 9.82 1.70
CA LEU A 63 -5.24 10.87 0.83
C LEU A 63 -6.11 12.12 1.00
N LYS A 64 -5.55 13.19 1.57
CA LYS A 64 -6.26 14.45 1.84
C LYS A 64 -6.06 15.41 0.67
N GLU A 65 -7.15 15.83 0.05
CA GLU A 65 -7.17 16.81 -1.04
C GLU A 65 -8.21 17.88 -0.71
N GLY A 66 -7.77 18.95 -0.04
CA GLY A 66 -8.67 19.95 0.55
C GLY A 66 -9.64 19.29 1.54
N ASP A 67 -10.95 19.48 1.34
CA ASP A 67 -11.99 18.89 2.20
C ASP A 67 -12.28 17.40 1.87
N LYS A 68 -11.69 16.86 0.80
CA LYS A 68 -11.93 15.48 0.36
C LYS A 68 -10.91 14.54 0.98
N THR A 69 -11.38 13.34 1.31
CA THR A 69 -10.52 12.23 1.73
C THR A 69 -10.80 11.02 0.83
N TYR A 70 -9.76 10.50 0.21
CA TYR A 70 -9.80 9.26 -0.55
C TYR A 70 -9.05 8.18 0.22
N ARG A 71 -9.70 7.05 0.51
CA ARG A 71 -9.06 5.95 1.22
C ARG A 71 -8.54 4.91 0.25
N PHE A 72 -7.24 4.65 0.32
CA PHE A 72 -6.60 3.50 -0.30
C PHE A 72 -6.44 2.37 0.72
N ASP A 73 -6.88 1.16 0.37
CA ASP A 73 -6.74 -0.04 1.17
C ASP A 73 -5.67 -0.94 0.54
N SER A 74 -4.66 -1.33 1.32
CA SER A 74 -3.59 -2.25 0.89
C SER A 74 -4.09 -3.65 0.48
N SER A 75 -5.30 -4.04 0.89
CA SER A 75 -6.00 -5.25 0.41
C SER A 75 -6.68 -5.07 -0.95
N LEU A 76 -6.65 -3.86 -1.50
CA LEU A 76 -7.29 -3.46 -2.76
C LEU A 76 -8.81 -3.70 -2.73
N THR A 77 -9.46 -3.41 -1.60
CA THR A 77 -10.91 -3.48 -1.46
C THR A 77 -11.50 -2.07 -1.53
N PHE A 78 -12.38 -1.83 -2.51
CA PHE A 78 -12.98 -0.53 -2.76
C PHE A 78 -14.46 -0.69 -3.11
N ASP A 79 -15.34 0.09 -2.49
CA ASP A 79 -16.79 0.06 -2.74
C ASP A 79 -17.40 -1.36 -2.72
N GLY A 80 -16.94 -2.19 -1.78
CA GLY A 80 -17.40 -3.58 -1.63
C GLY A 80 -16.87 -4.57 -2.67
N LYS A 81 -15.98 -4.13 -3.57
CA LYS A 81 -15.33 -4.97 -4.58
C LYS A 81 -13.86 -5.19 -4.23
N THR A 82 -13.37 -6.39 -4.52
CA THR A 82 -11.96 -6.74 -4.33
C THR A 82 -11.24 -6.75 -5.66
N TYR A 83 -10.01 -6.26 -5.65
CA TYR A 83 -9.15 -6.18 -6.82
C TYR A 83 -7.83 -6.89 -6.55
N GLU A 84 -7.14 -7.22 -7.63
CA GLU A 84 -5.74 -7.64 -7.58
C GLU A 84 -4.92 -6.85 -8.58
N ALA A 85 -3.65 -6.65 -8.25
CA ALA A 85 -2.68 -6.06 -9.15
C ALA A 85 -2.39 -7.02 -10.31
N ILE A 86 -2.21 -6.48 -11.50
CA ILE A 86 -1.83 -7.26 -12.69
C ILE A 86 -0.31 -7.54 -12.70
N ASP A 87 0.46 -6.78 -11.93
CA ASP A 87 1.91 -6.83 -11.80
C ASP A 87 2.34 -6.60 -10.34
N ASP A 88 3.64 -6.50 -10.09
CA ASP A 88 4.22 -6.36 -8.75
C ASP A 88 4.08 -4.93 -8.16
N SER A 89 3.43 -3.99 -8.84
CA SER A 89 3.36 -2.58 -8.41
C SER A 89 2.75 -2.38 -7.03
N VAL A 90 1.75 -3.18 -6.64
CA VAL A 90 1.16 -3.12 -5.29
C VAL A 90 2.13 -3.67 -4.24
N LYS A 91 2.92 -4.69 -4.58
CA LYS A 91 3.96 -5.19 -3.69
C LYS A 91 5.01 -4.09 -3.44
N GLU A 92 5.47 -3.42 -4.51
CA GLU A 92 6.43 -2.32 -4.40
C GLU A 92 5.91 -1.17 -3.55
N LEU A 93 4.65 -0.76 -3.74
CA LEU A 93 4.00 0.23 -2.91
C LEU A 93 3.92 -0.21 -1.43
N ASN A 94 3.52 -1.47 -1.19
CA ASN A 94 3.45 -2.02 0.16
C ASN A 94 4.82 -1.99 0.87
N ASP A 95 5.87 -2.44 0.18
CA ASP A 95 7.24 -2.44 0.70
C ASP A 95 7.71 -1.01 1.03
N PHE A 96 7.40 -0.06 0.14
CA PHE A 96 7.75 1.35 0.34
C PHE A 96 7.08 1.94 1.58
N ILE A 97 5.77 1.73 1.76
CA ILE A 97 5.01 2.24 2.90
C ILE A 97 5.43 1.56 4.21
N ILE A 98 5.62 0.24 4.21
CA ILE A 98 6.06 -0.50 5.40
C ILE A 98 7.45 -0.04 5.84
N LYS A 99 8.39 0.06 4.90
CA LYS A 99 9.76 0.53 5.21
C LYS A 99 9.72 1.93 5.83
N MET A 100 8.98 2.86 5.22
CA MET A 100 8.84 4.21 5.76
C MET A 100 8.19 4.22 7.15
N GLY A 101 7.22 3.33 7.37
CA GLY A 101 6.60 3.13 8.68
C GLY A 101 7.61 2.66 9.72
N LYS A 102 8.40 1.62 9.41
CA LYS A 102 9.42 1.06 10.31
C LYS A 102 10.57 2.00 10.62
N ASP A 103 10.99 2.81 9.65
CA ASP A 103 11.99 3.86 9.86
C ASP A 103 11.54 4.88 10.93
N LYS A 104 10.23 5.05 11.12
CA LYS A 104 9.63 5.94 12.15
C LYS A 104 9.18 5.21 13.41
N ILE A 105 8.74 3.98 13.27
CA ILE A 105 8.15 3.14 14.34
C ILE A 105 8.86 1.79 14.28
N PRO A 106 9.98 1.60 15.01
CA PRO A 106 10.83 0.42 14.86
C PRO A 106 10.10 -0.93 15.05
N ASP A 107 9.13 -0.99 15.96
CA ASP A 107 8.36 -2.20 16.27
C ASP A 107 7.05 -2.32 15.45
N LEU A 108 6.96 -1.61 14.33
CA LEU A 108 5.77 -1.62 13.47
C LEU A 108 5.51 -2.99 12.83
N LEU A 109 4.26 -3.45 12.92
CA LEU A 109 3.78 -4.72 12.36
C LEU A 109 4.69 -5.90 12.74
N PRO A 110 4.80 -6.24 14.03
CA PRO A 110 5.69 -7.29 14.48
C PRO A 110 5.35 -8.63 13.79
N GLY A 111 6.35 -9.23 13.14
CA GLY A 111 6.19 -10.47 12.36
C GLY A 111 5.91 -10.28 10.87
N VAL A 112 5.72 -9.04 10.40
CA VAL A 112 5.74 -8.72 8.96
C VAL A 112 7.18 -8.31 8.61
N GLU A 113 7.94 -9.19 7.98
CA GLU A 113 9.31 -8.90 7.55
C GLU A 113 9.33 -7.93 6.37
N ASP A 114 10.37 -7.10 6.28
CA ASP A 114 10.65 -6.36 5.05
C ASP A 114 10.96 -7.38 3.96
N SER A 115 10.31 -7.30 2.81
CA SER A 115 10.42 -8.33 1.77
C SER A 115 11.79 -8.41 1.08
N GLN A 116 12.84 -7.82 1.67
CA GLN A 116 14.24 -8.06 1.30
C GLN A 116 14.75 -9.47 1.66
N GLY A 117 13.93 -10.32 2.29
CA GLY A 117 14.30 -11.67 2.71
C GLY A 117 13.92 -12.83 1.77
N TYR A 118 13.27 -12.62 0.62
CA TYR A 118 12.90 -13.76 -0.23
C TYR A 118 14.12 -14.33 -0.98
N GLN A 119 14.80 -15.31 -0.36
CA GLN A 119 15.55 -16.32 -1.11
C GLN A 119 14.53 -17.34 -1.68
N PRO A 120 14.50 -17.59 -3.01
CA PRO A 120 13.63 -18.62 -3.57
C PRO A 120 13.94 -19.98 -2.92
N ALA A 121 12.89 -20.74 -2.65
CA ALA A 121 12.90 -22.05 -1.97
C ALA A 121 13.57 -23.18 -2.78
N SER A 122 14.67 -22.92 -3.47
CA SER A 122 15.45 -23.89 -4.25
C SER A 122 16.73 -24.37 -3.55
N LYS A 123 16.94 -24.06 -2.26
CA LYS A 123 18.03 -24.61 -1.44
C LYS A 123 17.59 -25.38 -0.19
N ARG A 124 16.49 -26.12 -0.27
CA ARG A 124 16.11 -27.11 0.75
C ARG A 124 16.18 -28.54 0.25
N TYR A 125 17.30 -28.96 -0.34
CA TYR A 125 17.70 -30.37 -0.36
C TYR A 125 19.22 -30.47 -0.51
N GLN A 126 19.92 -30.58 0.63
CA GLN A 126 21.06 -31.49 0.78
C GLN A 126 21.04 -31.97 2.23
N PHE A 127 20.43 -33.13 2.47
CA PHE A 127 20.78 -33.94 3.62
C PHE A 127 21.95 -34.82 3.17
N THR A 128 23.07 -34.68 3.89
CA THR A 128 24.22 -35.60 3.88
C THR A 128 23.81 -37.00 4.28
#